data_AF-A0AA96FY28-F1
#
_entry.id   AF-A0AA96FY28-F1
#
_cell.length_a   1.000
_cell.length_b   1.000
_cell.length_c   1.000
_cell.angle_alpha   90.00
_cell.angle_beta   90.00
_cell.angle_gamma   90.00
#
_symmetry.space_group_name_H-M   'P 1'
#
loop_
_entity.id
_entity.type
_entity.pdbx_description
1 polymer ?
#
loop_
_entity_poly.entity_id
_entity_poly.type
_entity_poly.pdbx_seq_one_letter_code
_entity_poly.pdbx_strand_id
1 'polypeptide(L)'
;MTTTATTPPAAPAPAEPAAATSPDDATRLRTTADFVRHQDTAALLPLLLPGLDGPELRALARHTRFAHAALLVFPPGPQALRADLAACGLAADTPAHPSVVVRQRLALRHRRDPGELAVGILRPAVRGSDGTHRTVEVFALTVPPGSDLDGLAEHERAHQHEAHLAFEVADPDPLVLRGLCAILTRHGAAADGGGYNPHEDGTVLYFTAPAGSRAGYRRVELYARGDHRDVLAAHLDEQRTQRPAEALLRRLTGAWTTQALAACAQLGLPDAMDTEVATDGEALARRLGAHPGSLATLLRYLAMLGVVTREGEAAFRLTGLGALLRADTPGSLRPLALLYGGPFYRSFAGLAHTVRTGETAFDHLFGENHFDHFARDPELAELFDRSMAASSHMFEPLPAHPVLTAAGRAPAPATVVDVAGGNGELLGRVLGAHPRLHGVLLERPHVVEAARRRLDAAGYGGRCSYRVGDFADVPAGGDVYLLSRVLHDWDDERCREILRHCARAMPAHADLLVVERILPADGSASLATAWDLHMMCNVGGRERREDHYARLLADAGLTLVDRSPLPLDASVLHARKAVALRPVPRPAP
;
A
#
# COMPACT_ATOMS: atom_id res chain seq x y z
N MET A 1 -14.07 -34.79 45.73
CA MET A 1 -15.26 -33.93 45.65
C MET A 1 -15.10 -33.04 44.43
N THR A 2 -15.55 -33.55 43.29
CA THR A 2 -15.46 -32.94 41.96
C THR A 2 -16.74 -32.17 41.69
N THR A 3 -16.67 -30.85 41.73
CA THR A 3 -17.79 -29.94 41.37
C THR A 3 -17.72 -29.63 39.88
N THR A 4 -18.60 -30.27 39.11
CA THR A 4 -18.92 -29.95 37.73
C THR A 4 -19.81 -28.71 37.69
N ALA A 5 -19.30 -27.60 37.13
CA ALA A 5 -20.10 -26.41 36.84
C ALA A 5 -20.84 -26.62 35.51
N THR A 6 -22.17 -26.56 35.57
CA THR A 6 -23.09 -26.70 34.44
C THR A 6 -23.23 -25.37 33.69
N THR A 7 -22.88 -25.34 32.41
CA THR A 7 -23.11 -24.20 31.50
C THR A 7 -24.61 -24.09 31.16
N PRO A 8 -25.23 -22.90 31.18
CA PRO A 8 -26.63 -22.74 30.81
C PRO A 8 -26.83 -22.89 29.28
N PRO A 9 -28.02 -23.34 28.82
CA PRO A 9 -28.29 -23.54 27.40
C PRO A 9 -28.36 -22.19 26.65
N ALA A 10 -27.80 -22.17 25.44
CA ALA A 10 -27.84 -21.03 24.54
C ALA A 10 -29.29 -20.67 24.16
N ALA A 11 -29.58 -19.36 24.11
CA ALA A 11 -30.86 -18.83 23.65
C ALA A 11 -31.14 -19.28 22.20
N PRO A 12 -32.40 -19.61 21.85
CA PRO A 12 -32.74 -20.01 20.48
C PRO A 12 -32.49 -18.84 19.53
N ALA A 13 -31.89 -19.15 18.37
CA ALA A 13 -31.72 -18.19 17.28
C ALA A 13 -33.08 -17.59 16.89
N PRO A 14 -33.14 -16.29 16.53
CA PRO A 14 -34.39 -15.68 16.09
C PRO A 14 -34.91 -16.44 14.87
N ALA A 15 -36.19 -16.82 14.93
CA ALA A 15 -36.88 -17.50 13.85
C ALA A 15 -36.76 -16.68 12.55
N GLU A 16 -36.27 -17.32 11.48
CA GLU A 16 -36.29 -16.74 10.14
C GLU A 16 -37.72 -16.32 9.78
N PRO A 17 -37.92 -15.13 9.17
CA PRO A 17 -39.23 -14.70 8.75
C PRO A 17 -39.78 -15.70 7.72
N ALA A 18 -41.03 -16.11 7.90
CA ALA A 18 -41.73 -17.02 7.00
C ALA A 18 -41.55 -16.60 5.53
N ALA A 19 -41.01 -17.51 4.71
CA ALA A 19 -40.70 -17.28 3.32
C ALA A 19 -41.95 -16.80 2.57
N ALA A 20 -41.95 -15.54 2.14
CA ALA A 20 -42.83 -15.11 1.06
C ALA A 20 -42.58 -16.03 -0.13
N THR A 21 -43.62 -16.66 -0.67
CA THR A 21 -43.53 -17.52 -1.86
C THR A 21 -42.79 -16.77 -2.96
N SER A 22 -41.61 -17.28 -3.34
CA SER A 22 -40.79 -16.67 -4.39
C SER A 22 -41.62 -16.60 -5.69
N PRO A 23 -41.65 -15.46 -6.39
CA PRO A 23 -42.44 -15.33 -7.61
C PRO A 23 -42.02 -16.36 -8.65
N ASP A 24 -43.01 -16.94 -9.33
CA ASP A 24 -42.80 -17.88 -10.45
C ASP A 24 -41.95 -17.25 -11.57
N ASP A 25 -41.25 -18.09 -12.34
CA ASP A 25 -40.28 -17.69 -13.36
C ASP A 25 -40.90 -16.81 -14.45
N ALA A 26 -42.17 -17.06 -14.84
CA ALA A 26 -42.87 -16.20 -15.79
C ALA A 26 -43.06 -14.77 -15.25
N THR A 27 -43.31 -14.63 -13.94
CA THR A 27 -43.41 -13.30 -13.30
C THR A 27 -42.05 -12.61 -13.26
N ARG A 28 -40.99 -13.33 -12.85
CA ARG A 28 -39.61 -12.81 -12.81
C ARG A 28 -39.11 -12.39 -14.20
N LEU A 29 -39.42 -13.18 -15.22
CA LEU A 29 -39.09 -12.88 -16.61
C LEU A 29 -39.83 -11.64 -17.11
N ARG A 30 -41.12 -11.51 -16.82
CA ARG A 30 -41.91 -10.32 -17.16
C ARG A 30 -41.35 -9.07 -16.47
N THR A 31 -41.10 -9.14 -15.17
CA THR A 31 -40.52 -8.03 -14.40
C THR A 31 -39.16 -7.61 -14.96
N THR A 32 -38.29 -8.56 -15.31
CA THR A 32 -36.99 -8.24 -15.93
C THR A 32 -37.16 -7.63 -17.33
N ALA A 33 -38.06 -8.16 -18.15
CA ALA A 33 -38.33 -7.60 -19.48
C ALA A 33 -38.86 -6.17 -19.40
N ASP A 34 -39.79 -5.90 -18.49
CA ASP A 34 -40.32 -4.56 -18.25
C ASP A 34 -39.25 -3.63 -17.68
N PHE A 35 -38.40 -4.11 -16.78
CA PHE A 35 -37.24 -3.36 -16.30
C PHE A 35 -36.32 -2.96 -17.47
N VAL A 36 -35.94 -3.89 -18.34
CA VAL A 36 -35.06 -3.61 -19.49
C VAL A 36 -35.68 -2.60 -20.46
N ARG A 37 -37.01 -2.65 -20.67
CA ARG A 37 -37.74 -1.72 -21.56
C ARG A 37 -37.69 -0.27 -21.06
N HIS A 38 -37.87 -0.06 -19.77
CA HIS A 38 -38.19 1.26 -19.22
C HIS A 38 -37.01 1.98 -18.56
N GLN A 39 -35.95 1.26 -18.18
CA GLN A 39 -34.82 1.91 -17.51
C GLN A 39 -34.03 2.81 -18.47
N ASP A 40 -33.42 3.86 -17.96
CA ASP A 40 -32.45 4.66 -18.70
C ASP A 40 -31.10 4.55 -18.00
N THR A 41 -30.00 4.64 -18.75
CA THR A 41 -28.66 4.51 -18.16
C THR A 41 -28.41 5.55 -17.07
N ALA A 42 -28.74 6.82 -17.33
CA ALA A 42 -28.51 7.90 -16.37
C ALA A 42 -29.47 7.82 -15.17
N ALA A 43 -30.67 7.26 -15.35
CA ALA A 43 -31.61 7.02 -14.25
C ALA A 43 -31.24 5.80 -13.40
N LEU A 44 -30.66 4.76 -14.01
CA LEU A 44 -30.31 3.51 -13.35
C LEU A 44 -29.03 3.62 -12.51
N LEU A 45 -28.03 4.38 -12.97
CA LEU A 45 -26.75 4.50 -12.29
C LEU A 45 -26.87 5.00 -10.83
N PRO A 46 -27.67 6.04 -10.49
CA PRO A 46 -27.87 6.46 -9.09
C PRO A 46 -28.66 5.46 -8.24
N LEU A 47 -29.51 4.64 -8.86
CA LEU A 47 -30.19 3.55 -8.15
C LEU A 47 -29.21 2.43 -7.82
N LEU A 48 -28.26 2.17 -8.71
CA LEU A 48 -27.23 1.15 -8.54
C LEU A 48 -26.13 1.58 -7.56
N LEU A 49 -25.72 2.85 -7.63
CA LEU A 49 -24.59 3.43 -6.90
C LEU A 49 -25.10 4.57 -6.00
N PRO A 50 -25.36 4.29 -4.71
CA PRO A 50 -25.85 5.30 -3.77
C PRO A 50 -24.92 6.51 -3.68
N GLY A 51 -25.51 7.71 -3.70
CA GLY A 51 -24.77 8.97 -3.63
C GLY A 51 -24.06 9.38 -4.92
N LEU A 52 -24.24 8.64 -6.03
CA LEU A 52 -23.71 9.05 -7.33
C LEU A 52 -24.52 10.24 -7.89
N ASP A 53 -23.85 11.38 -8.06
CA ASP A 53 -24.46 12.59 -8.60
C ASP A 53 -23.49 13.41 -9.48
N GLY A 54 -23.95 14.58 -9.90
CA GLY A 54 -23.07 15.64 -10.39
C GLY A 54 -22.18 15.25 -11.59
N PRO A 55 -20.88 15.57 -11.54
CA PRO A 55 -19.93 15.27 -12.63
C PRO A 55 -19.71 13.77 -12.86
N GLU A 56 -19.68 12.95 -11.82
CA GLU A 56 -19.38 11.52 -11.93
C GLU A 56 -20.54 10.76 -12.59
N LEU A 57 -21.78 11.09 -12.25
CA LEU A 57 -22.96 10.55 -12.95
C LEU A 57 -22.90 10.86 -14.45
N ARG A 58 -22.59 12.11 -14.82
CA ARG A 58 -22.46 12.52 -16.23
C ARG A 58 -21.27 11.87 -16.93
N ALA A 59 -20.22 11.48 -16.21
CA ALA A 59 -19.10 10.75 -16.77
C ALA A 59 -19.50 9.29 -17.03
N LEU A 60 -20.06 8.60 -16.04
CA LEU A 60 -20.54 7.23 -16.18
C LEU A 60 -21.57 7.10 -17.31
N ALA A 61 -22.64 7.90 -17.28
CA ALA A 61 -23.70 7.84 -18.28
C ALA A 61 -23.23 8.18 -19.72
N ARG A 62 -22.08 8.85 -19.87
CA ARG A 62 -21.49 9.16 -21.18
C ARG A 62 -20.69 7.99 -21.74
N HIS A 63 -19.97 7.28 -20.86
CA HIS A 63 -19.05 6.22 -21.25
C HIS A 63 -19.67 4.82 -21.18
N THR A 64 -20.78 4.66 -20.46
CA THR A 64 -21.48 3.39 -20.35
C THR A 64 -22.89 3.47 -20.91
N ARG A 65 -23.42 2.32 -21.33
CA ARG A 65 -24.79 2.16 -21.78
C ARG A 65 -25.36 0.91 -21.16
N PHE A 66 -26.53 1.01 -20.54
CA PHE A 66 -27.24 -0.15 -20.03
C PHE A 66 -27.61 -1.09 -21.19
N ALA A 67 -27.05 -2.30 -21.18
CA ALA A 67 -27.14 -3.26 -22.27
C ALA A 67 -28.21 -4.32 -22.01
N HIS A 68 -28.14 -4.98 -20.83
CA HIS A 68 -29.08 -6.03 -20.46
C HIS A 68 -29.23 -6.21 -18.96
N ALA A 69 -30.32 -6.86 -18.58
CA ALA A 69 -30.45 -7.50 -17.28
C ALA A 69 -30.56 -9.01 -17.50
N ALA A 70 -29.86 -9.76 -16.67
CA ALA A 70 -29.84 -11.22 -16.73
C ALA A 70 -30.64 -11.86 -15.61
N LEU A 71 -31.15 -13.06 -15.86
CA LEU A 71 -31.79 -13.92 -14.87
C LEU A 71 -31.66 -15.40 -15.23
N LEU A 72 -31.72 -16.26 -14.20
CA LEU A 72 -31.85 -17.71 -14.34
C LEU A 72 -33.30 -18.13 -14.08
N VAL A 73 -33.87 -18.91 -15.01
CA VAL A 73 -35.23 -19.48 -14.97
C VAL A 73 -35.20 -21.01 -15.13
N PHE A 74 -36.28 -21.67 -14.70
CA PHE A 74 -36.38 -23.12 -14.61
C PHE A 74 -37.64 -23.67 -15.30
N PRO A 75 -37.73 -23.58 -16.63
CA PRO A 75 -38.90 -24.06 -17.36
C PRO A 75 -39.00 -25.60 -17.30
N PRO A 76 -40.21 -26.19 -17.31
CA PRO A 76 -40.39 -27.64 -17.34
C PRO A 76 -39.94 -28.29 -18.67
N GLY A 77 -39.77 -27.49 -19.71
CA GLY A 77 -39.25 -27.92 -20.99
C GLY A 77 -39.14 -26.76 -22.00
N PRO A 78 -38.54 -27.00 -23.17
CA PRO A 78 -38.31 -25.96 -24.17
C PRO A 78 -39.60 -25.28 -24.66
N GLN A 79 -40.71 -26.01 -24.77
CA GLN A 79 -42.00 -25.44 -25.20
C GLN A 79 -42.57 -24.46 -24.17
N ALA A 80 -42.45 -24.77 -22.88
CA ALA A 80 -42.89 -23.87 -21.81
C ALA A 80 -42.05 -22.59 -21.80
N LEU A 81 -40.72 -22.70 -21.95
CA LEU A 81 -39.85 -21.52 -22.06
C LEU A 81 -40.26 -20.61 -23.22
N ARG A 82 -40.59 -21.17 -24.39
CA ARG A 82 -41.07 -20.38 -25.54
C ARG A 82 -42.40 -19.68 -25.24
N ALA A 83 -43.31 -20.36 -24.55
CA ALA A 83 -44.58 -19.77 -24.14
C ALA A 83 -44.38 -18.63 -23.14
N ASP A 84 -43.48 -18.80 -22.17
CA ASP A 84 -43.14 -17.77 -21.17
C ASP A 84 -42.49 -16.53 -21.82
N LEU A 85 -41.54 -16.74 -22.74
CA LEU A 85 -40.94 -15.67 -23.54
C LEU A 85 -42.01 -14.89 -24.32
N ALA A 86 -42.90 -15.60 -25.04
CA ALA A 86 -43.99 -14.99 -25.80
C ALA A 86 -44.93 -14.18 -24.89
N ALA A 87 -45.32 -14.74 -23.74
CA ALA A 87 -46.19 -14.09 -22.76
C ALA A 87 -45.55 -12.87 -22.08
N CYS A 88 -44.22 -12.72 -22.17
CA CYS A 88 -43.47 -11.56 -21.72
C CYS A 88 -43.18 -10.56 -22.85
N GLY A 89 -43.65 -10.81 -24.08
CA GLY A 89 -43.37 -9.97 -25.24
C GLY A 89 -41.92 -10.05 -25.72
N LEU A 90 -41.28 -11.20 -25.52
CA LEU A 90 -39.94 -11.53 -25.99
C LEU A 90 -40.03 -12.49 -27.18
N ALA A 91 -39.03 -12.48 -28.06
CA ALA A 91 -39.00 -13.35 -29.23
C ALA A 91 -38.90 -14.83 -28.82
N ALA A 92 -39.98 -15.58 -29.01
CA ALA A 92 -40.10 -16.98 -28.57
C ALA A 92 -39.19 -17.95 -29.33
N ASP A 93 -38.73 -17.57 -30.52
CA ASP A 93 -37.82 -18.32 -31.40
C ASP A 93 -36.35 -17.97 -31.21
N THR A 94 -36.01 -17.16 -30.19
CA THR A 94 -34.63 -16.82 -29.85
C THR A 94 -33.78 -18.11 -29.71
N PRO A 95 -32.65 -18.22 -30.42
CA PRO A 95 -31.79 -19.40 -30.32
C PRO A 95 -31.18 -19.51 -28.92
N ALA A 96 -31.12 -20.75 -28.42
CA ALA A 96 -30.44 -21.06 -27.16
C ALA A 96 -29.06 -21.65 -27.45
N HIS A 97 -28.04 -21.13 -26.77
CA HIS A 97 -26.67 -21.66 -26.82
C HIS A 97 -26.32 -22.33 -25.49
N PRO A 98 -25.44 -23.35 -25.45
CA PRO A 98 -25.00 -23.91 -24.17
C PRO A 98 -24.25 -22.89 -23.32
N SER A 99 -24.67 -22.68 -22.06
CA SER A 99 -23.95 -21.82 -21.12
C SER A 99 -22.97 -22.65 -20.29
N VAL A 100 -21.69 -22.64 -20.66
CA VAL A 100 -20.66 -23.41 -19.94
C VAL A 100 -20.42 -22.84 -18.54
N VAL A 101 -20.38 -21.52 -18.42
CA VAL A 101 -20.03 -20.81 -17.16
C VAL A 101 -21.11 -20.98 -16.10
N VAL A 102 -22.37 -20.69 -16.44
CA VAL A 102 -23.47 -20.81 -15.46
C VAL A 102 -23.69 -22.27 -15.08
N ARG A 103 -23.56 -23.20 -16.02
CA ARG A 103 -23.60 -24.64 -15.76
C ARG A 103 -22.55 -25.08 -14.73
N GLN A 104 -21.30 -24.65 -14.89
CA GLN A 104 -20.23 -24.95 -13.95
C GLN A 104 -20.49 -24.34 -12.56
N ARG A 105 -20.97 -23.10 -12.50
CA ARG A 105 -21.30 -22.45 -11.22
C ARG A 105 -22.43 -23.18 -10.48
N LEU A 106 -23.50 -23.54 -11.19
CA LEU A 106 -24.61 -24.30 -10.61
C LEU A 106 -24.15 -25.68 -10.12
N ALA A 107 -23.36 -26.39 -10.93
CA ALA A 107 -22.79 -27.68 -10.57
C ALA A 107 -21.94 -27.60 -9.29
N LEU A 108 -21.06 -26.59 -9.18
CA LEU A 108 -20.23 -26.39 -7.99
C LEU A 108 -21.08 -26.03 -6.76
N ARG A 109 -22.02 -25.10 -6.90
CA ARG A 109 -22.85 -24.59 -5.80
C ARG A 109 -23.75 -25.69 -5.21
N HIS A 110 -24.31 -26.52 -6.09
CA HIS A 110 -25.23 -27.59 -5.73
C HIS A 110 -24.59 -28.98 -5.67
N ARG A 111 -23.26 -29.05 -5.83
CA ARG A 111 -22.46 -30.29 -5.80
C ARG A 111 -22.99 -31.39 -6.74
N ARG A 112 -23.30 -31.00 -7.98
CA ARG A 112 -23.79 -31.89 -9.05
C ARG A 112 -22.78 -32.03 -10.17
N ASP A 113 -22.95 -33.05 -11.00
CA ASP A 113 -22.21 -33.18 -12.25
C ASP A 113 -22.69 -32.10 -13.25
N PRO A 114 -21.79 -31.28 -13.83
CA PRO A 114 -22.17 -30.34 -14.89
C PRO A 114 -22.91 -30.99 -16.07
N GLY A 115 -22.66 -32.27 -16.38
CA GLY A 115 -23.33 -33.01 -17.46
C GLY A 115 -24.83 -33.20 -17.25
N GLU A 116 -25.30 -33.16 -16.01
CA GLU A 116 -26.72 -33.29 -15.65
C GLU A 116 -27.50 -31.97 -15.81
N LEU A 117 -26.79 -30.85 -15.94
CA LEU A 117 -27.38 -29.51 -15.97
C LEU A 117 -27.44 -28.97 -17.41
N ALA A 118 -28.59 -29.15 -18.06
CA ALA A 118 -28.87 -28.61 -19.39
C ALA A 118 -29.19 -27.11 -19.33
N VAL A 119 -28.15 -26.29 -19.16
CA VAL A 119 -28.27 -24.82 -19.09
C VAL A 119 -28.05 -24.20 -20.47
N GLY A 120 -29.09 -23.54 -20.99
CA GLY A 120 -29.02 -22.69 -22.17
C GLY A 120 -28.91 -21.21 -21.81
N ILE A 121 -28.30 -20.41 -22.68
CA ILE A 121 -28.34 -18.94 -22.67
C ILE A 121 -29.11 -18.45 -23.91
N LEU A 122 -30.04 -17.53 -23.68
CA LEU A 122 -30.83 -16.86 -24.71
C LEU A 122 -30.71 -15.34 -24.51
N ARG A 123 -30.69 -14.58 -25.61
CA ARG A 123 -30.61 -13.10 -25.57
C ARG A 123 -31.73 -12.47 -26.40
N PRO A 124 -33.01 -12.66 -26.05
CA PRO A 124 -34.12 -12.02 -26.76
C PRO A 124 -33.96 -10.50 -26.75
N ALA A 125 -34.11 -9.89 -27.92
CA ALA A 125 -34.03 -8.45 -28.08
C ALA A 125 -35.24 -7.74 -27.45
N VAL A 126 -34.97 -6.58 -26.85
CA VAL A 126 -35.96 -5.67 -26.28
C VAL A 126 -35.65 -4.28 -26.80
N ARG A 127 -36.67 -3.56 -27.29
CA ARG A 127 -36.53 -2.15 -27.62
C ARG A 127 -36.78 -1.33 -26.36
N GLY A 128 -35.80 -0.51 -25.98
CA GLY A 128 -35.97 0.48 -24.92
C GLY A 128 -36.97 1.57 -25.33
N SER A 129 -37.51 2.29 -24.35
CA SER A 129 -38.40 3.44 -24.59
C SER A 129 -37.75 4.56 -25.39
N ASP A 130 -36.42 4.63 -25.37
CA ASP A 130 -35.55 5.54 -26.12
C ASP A 130 -35.21 5.02 -27.55
N GLY A 131 -35.74 3.86 -27.93
CA GLY A 131 -35.45 3.20 -29.21
C GLY A 131 -34.14 2.42 -29.24
N THR A 132 -33.38 2.36 -28.14
CA THR A 132 -32.13 1.59 -28.07
C THR A 132 -32.40 0.10 -28.12
N HIS A 133 -31.48 -0.63 -28.75
CA HIS A 133 -31.49 -2.09 -28.75
C HIS A 133 -30.85 -2.60 -27.46
N ARG A 134 -31.62 -3.36 -26.69
CA ARG A 134 -31.21 -3.99 -25.44
C ARG A 134 -31.59 -5.45 -25.48
N THR A 135 -31.15 -6.24 -24.51
CA THR A 135 -31.54 -7.64 -24.40
C THR A 135 -31.96 -7.99 -22.98
N VAL A 136 -32.77 -9.04 -22.86
CA VAL A 136 -32.89 -9.76 -21.59
C VAL A 136 -32.02 -11.00 -21.74
N GLU A 137 -31.04 -11.19 -20.86
CA GLU A 137 -30.20 -12.38 -20.91
C GLU A 137 -30.80 -13.48 -20.02
N VAL A 138 -31.34 -14.52 -20.66
CA VAL A 138 -32.05 -15.60 -19.98
C VAL A 138 -31.16 -16.83 -19.94
N PHE A 139 -30.71 -17.19 -18.75
CA PHE A 139 -30.20 -18.53 -18.48
C PHE A 139 -31.39 -19.44 -18.18
N ALA A 140 -31.49 -20.57 -18.88
CA ALA A 140 -32.59 -21.51 -18.70
C ALA A 140 -32.04 -22.90 -18.38
N LEU A 141 -32.36 -23.41 -17.19
CA LEU A 141 -32.14 -24.81 -16.83
C LEU A 141 -33.47 -25.55 -16.92
N THR A 142 -33.55 -26.62 -17.73
CA THR A 142 -34.80 -27.40 -17.81
C THR A 142 -35.01 -28.19 -16.52
N VAL A 143 -36.16 -28.01 -15.87
CA VAL A 143 -36.53 -28.68 -14.60
C VAL A 143 -37.91 -29.34 -14.76
N PRO A 144 -37.96 -30.60 -15.18
CA PRO A 144 -39.24 -31.33 -15.31
C PRO A 144 -39.97 -31.42 -13.96
N PRO A 145 -41.31 -31.36 -13.93
CA PRO A 145 -42.07 -31.44 -12.68
C PRO A 145 -41.76 -32.72 -11.90
N GLY A 146 -41.42 -32.58 -10.61
CA GLY A 146 -41.09 -33.70 -9.73
C GLY A 146 -39.70 -34.29 -9.96
N SER A 147 -38.82 -33.56 -10.66
CA SER A 147 -37.41 -33.94 -10.81
C SER A 147 -36.63 -33.64 -9.53
N ASP A 148 -35.47 -34.27 -9.39
CA ASP A 148 -34.53 -34.02 -8.30
C ASP A 148 -33.86 -32.62 -8.37
N LEU A 149 -34.18 -31.83 -9.40
CA LEU A 149 -33.72 -30.45 -9.59
C LEU A 149 -34.64 -29.41 -8.92
N ASP A 150 -35.80 -29.79 -8.39
CA ASP A 150 -36.77 -28.86 -7.79
C ASP A 150 -36.14 -28.04 -6.64
N GLY A 151 -35.41 -28.69 -5.73
CA GLY A 151 -34.74 -28.01 -4.61
C GLY A 151 -33.63 -27.03 -5.06
N LEU A 152 -32.93 -27.35 -6.16
CA LEU A 152 -31.95 -26.45 -6.78
C LEU A 152 -32.67 -25.22 -7.35
N ALA A 153 -33.76 -25.42 -8.09
CA ALA A 153 -34.53 -24.35 -8.69
C ALA A 153 -35.11 -23.40 -7.63
N GLU A 154 -35.67 -23.94 -6.55
CA GLU A 154 -36.17 -23.15 -5.41
C GLU A 154 -35.07 -22.31 -4.77
N HIS A 155 -33.90 -22.91 -4.50
CA HIS A 155 -32.76 -22.19 -3.96
C HIS A 155 -32.31 -21.03 -4.87
N GLU A 156 -32.13 -21.30 -6.16
CA GLU A 156 -31.69 -20.29 -7.12
C GLU A 156 -32.73 -19.18 -7.36
N ARG A 157 -34.03 -19.49 -7.32
CA ARG A 157 -35.09 -18.47 -7.39
C ARG A 157 -35.01 -17.51 -6.19
N ALA A 158 -34.78 -18.05 -5.00
CA ALA A 158 -34.70 -17.25 -3.77
C ALA A 158 -33.44 -16.37 -3.72
N HIS A 159 -32.30 -16.87 -4.19
CA HIS A 159 -31.02 -16.17 -4.05
C HIS A 159 -30.59 -15.37 -5.28
N GLN A 160 -31.09 -15.73 -6.47
CA GLN A 160 -30.87 -15.04 -7.73
C GLN A 160 -29.38 -14.84 -8.07
N HIS A 161 -28.55 -15.86 -7.85
CA HIS A 161 -27.09 -15.75 -7.96
C HIS A 161 -26.57 -15.33 -9.35
N GLU A 162 -27.30 -15.67 -10.41
CA GLU A 162 -26.93 -15.33 -11.79
C GLU A 162 -27.60 -14.05 -12.31
N ALA A 163 -28.43 -13.39 -11.48
CA ALA A 163 -29.06 -12.13 -11.86
C ALA A 163 -28.07 -10.96 -11.77
N HIS A 164 -27.92 -10.22 -12.86
CA HIS A 164 -27.01 -9.09 -12.93
C HIS A 164 -27.49 -8.01 -13.91
N LEU A 165 -26.95 -6.80 -13.77
CA LEU A 165 -27.09 -5.70 -14.73
C LEU A 165 -25.80 -5.56 -15.52
N ALA A 166 -25.90 -5.42 -16.83
CA ALA A 166 -24.75 -5.22 -17.69
C ALA A 166 -24.76 -3.84 -18.34
N PHE A 167 -23.59 -3.23 -18.37
CA PHE A 167 -23.33 -1.99 -19.08
C PHE A 167 -22.20 -2.20 -20.08
N GLU A 168 -22.45 -1.78 -21.31
CA GLU A 168 -21.45 -1.74 -22.37
C GLU A 168 -20.68 -0.42 -22.29
N VAL A 169 -19.36 -0.49 -22.37
CA VAL A 169 -18.47 0.67 -22.46
C VAL A 169 -18.38 1.10 -23.91
N ALA A 170 -18.83 2.31 -24.23
CA ALA A 170 -18.98 2.79 -25.61
C ALA A 170 -17.63 2.90 -26.34
N ASP A 171 -16.63 3.51 -25.69
CA ASP A 171 -15.29 3.74 -26.23
C ASP A 171 -14.26 3.26 -25.19
N PRO A 172 -13.96 1.95 -25.15
CA PRO A 172 -13.10 1.40 -24.11
C PRO A 172 -11.62 1.69 -24.42
N ASP A 173 -11.01 2.49 -23.56
CA ASP A 173 -9.56 2.64 -23.46
C ASP A 173 -9.09 2.48 -22.00
N PRO A 174 -7.79 2.21 -21.75
CA PRO A 174 -7.30 1.95 -20.40
C PRO A 174 -7.59 3.08 -19.38
N LEU A 175 -7.59 4.35 -19.81
CA LEU A 175 -7.88 5.48 -18.93
C LEU A 175 -9.38 5.52 -18.57
N VAL A 176 -10.25 5.38 -19.57
CA VAL A 176 -11.70 5.32 -19.36
C VAL A 176 -12.05 4.15 -18.45
N LEU A 177 -11.55 2.95 -18.73
CA LEU A 177 -11.88 1.76 -17.93
C LEU A 177 -11.40 1.89 -16.49
N ARG A 178 -10.17 2.37 -16.25
CA ARG A 178 -9.67 2.62 -14.89
C ARG A 178 -10.50 3.68 -14.18
N GLY A 179 -10.91 4.75 -14.87
CA GLY A 179 -11.78 5.79 -14.32
C GLY A 179 -13.15 5.24 -13.93
N LEU A 180 -13.76 4.43 -14.79
CA LEU A 180 -15.03 3.74 -14.53
C LEU A 180 -14.92 2.84 -13.30
N CYS A 181 -13.92 1.95 -13.25
CA CYS A 181 -13.70 1.06 -12.10
C CYS A 181 -13.52 1.86 -10.80
N ALA A 182 -12.72 2.93 -10.83
CA ALA A 182 -12.48 3.77 -9.67
C ALA A 182 -13.76 4.47 -9.15
N ILE A 183 -14.65 4.93 -10.05
CA ILE A 183 -15.94 5.52 -9.65
C ILE A 183 -16.85 4.44 -9.05
N LEU A 184 -16.97 3.25 -9.67
CA LEU A 184 -17.75 2.14 -9.12
C LEU A 184 -17.28 1.77 -7.71
N THR A 185 -15.97 1.58 -7.52
CA THR A 185 -15.37 1.27 -6.22
C THR A 185 -15.62 2.37 -5.19
N ARG A 186 -15.48 3.65 -5.58
CA ARG A 186 -15.73 4.79 -4.68
C ARG A 186 -17.17 4.82 -4.15
N HIS A 187 -18.13 4.40 -4.97
CA HIS A 187 -19.53 4.27 -4.58
C HIS A 187 -19.88 2.90 -3.97
N GLY A 188 -18.88 2.14 -3.54
CA GLY A 188 -19.03 0.93 -2.74
C GLY A 188 -19.32 -0.34 -3.54
N ALA A 189 -19.23 -0.31 -4.87
CA ALA A 189 -19.18 -1.55 -5.63
C ALA A 189 -17.83 -2.24 -5.38
N ALA A 190 -17.80 -3.57 -5.36
CA ALA A 190 -16.56 -4.33 -5.11
C ALA A 190 -16.27 -5.30 -6.25
N ALA A 191 -15.01 -5.40 -6.66
CA ALA A 191 -14.59 -6.28 -7.75
C ALA A 191 -14.98 -7.75 -7.49
N ASP A 192 -15.63 -8.38 -8.47
CA ASP A 192 -16.22 -9.73 -8.37
C ASP A 192 -15.86 -10.62 -9.56
N GLY A 193 -14.60 -10.54 -9.97
CA GLY A 193 -14.04 -11.32 -11.07
C GLY A 193 -14.16 -10.64 -12.43
N GLY A 194 -13.92 -11.41 -13.48
CA GLY A 194 -13.87 -10.91 -14.85
C GLY A 194 -13.10 -11.86 -15.75
N GLY A 195 -13.03 -11.54 -17.04
CA GLY A 195 -12.31 -12.35 -18.00
C GLY A 195 -12.28 -11.70 -19.38
N TYR A 196 -11.34 -12.14 -20.21
CA TYR A 196 -11.32 -11.82 -21.63
C TYR A 196 -11.84 -13.02 -22.43
N ASN A 197 -12.80 -12.77 -23.32
CA ASN A 197 -13.34 -13.76 -24.23
C ASN A 197 -12.82 -13.50 -25.66
N PRO A 198 -11.92 -14.34 -26.20
CA PRO A 198 -11.38 -14.14 -27.54
C PRO A 198 -12.40 -14.35 -28.67
N HIS A 199 -13.53 -15.03 -28.40
CA HIS A 199 -14.57 -15.25 -29.40
C HIS A 199 -15.47 -14.03 -29.62
N GLU A 200 -15.69 -13.24 -28.57
CA GLU A 200 -16.49 -12.01 -28.61
C GLU A 200 -15.61 -10.75 -28.75
N ASP A 201 -14.27 -10.91 -28.66
CA ASP A 201 -13.30 -9.81 -28.61
C ASP A 201 -13.72 -8.80 -27.54
N GLY A 202 -13.86 -9.28 -26.30
CA GLY A 202 -14.42 -8.51 -25.20
C GLY A 202 -13.84 -8.89 -23.85
N THR A 203 -13.54 -7.87 -23.05
CA THR A 203 -13.15 -7.97 -21.64
C THR A 203 -14.35 -7.64 -20.75
N VAL A 204 -14.63 -8.52 -19.80
CA VAL A 204 -15.72 -8.36 -18.84
C VAL A 204 -15.14 -8.11 -17.45
N LEU A 205 -15.65 -7.09 -16.76
CA LEU A 205 -15.32 -6.76 -15.38
C LEU A 205 -16.59 -6.85 -14.52
N TYR A 206 -16.60 -7.75 -13.54
CA TYR A 206 -17.74 -7.93 -12.66
C TYR A 206 -17.55 -7.16 -11.35
N PHE A 207 -18.65 -6.63 -10.83
CA PHE A 207 -18.73 -6.00 -9.51
C PHE A 207 -19.92 -6.53 -8.73
N THR A 208 -19.79 -6.61 -7.41
CA THR A 208 -20.94 -6.66 -6.51
C THR A 208 -21.53 -5.27 -6.37
N ALA A 209 -22.86 -5.20 -6.26
CA ALA A 209 -23.56 -3.95 -5.98
C ALA A 209 -23.39 -3.57 -4.50
N PRO A 210 -23.31 -2.27 -4.17
CA PRO A 210 -23.20 -1.80 -2.80
C PRO A 210 -24.45 -2.15 -1.97
N ALA A 211 -24.29 -2.30 -0.65
CA ALA A 211 -25.36 -2.69 0.28
C ALA A 211 -26.59 -1.75 0.30
N GLY A 212 -26.46 -0.52 -0.21
CA GLY A 212 -27.55 0.46 -0.35
C GLY A 212 -28.17 0.55 -1.75
N SER A 213 -27.75 -0.30 -2.70
CA SER A 213 -28.27 -0.31 -4.07
C SER A 213 -29.78 -0.56 -4.07
N ARG A 214 -30.50 0.27 -4.81
CA ARG A 214 -31.96 0.18 -5.04
C ARG A 214 -32.29 -0.34 -6.44
N ALA A 215 -31.28 -0.71 -7.23
CA ALA A 215 -31.48 -1.22 -8.58
C ALA A 215 -32.12 -2.62 -8.60
N GLY A 216 -32.14 -3.34 -7.47
CA GLY A 216 -32.74 -4.67 -7.37
C GLY A 216 -31.84 -5.83 -7.82
N TYR A 217 -30.58 -5.53 -8.19
CA TYR A 217 -29.59 -6.51 -8.60
C TYR A 217 -28.33 -6.43 -7.74
N ARG A 218 -27.75 -7.59 -7.44
CA ARG A 218 -26.57 -7.71 -6.57
C ARG A 218 -25.25 -7.69 -7.33
N ARG A 219 -25.29 -7.79 -8.66
CA ARG A 219 -24.11 -7.90 -9.50
C ARG A 219 -24.22 -7.00 -10.71
N VAL A 220 -23.08 -6.44 -11.09
CA VAL A 220 -22.92 -5.53 -12.23
C VAL A 220 -21.84 -6.11 -13.13
N GLU A 221 -22.08 -6.03 -14.43
CA GLU A 221 -21.15 -6.37 -15.48
C GLU A 221 -20.78 -5.09 -16.23
N LEU A 222 -19.49 -4.81 -16.38
CA LEU A 222 -18.96 -3.86 -17.34
C LEU A 222 -18.34 -4.64 -18.50
N TYR A 223 -18.95 -4.54 -19.67
CA TYR A 223 -18.44 -5.13 -20.90
C TYR A 223 -17.65 -4.08 -21.68
N ALA A 224 -16.39 -4.38 -21.99
CA ALA A 224 -15.51 -3.55 -22.77
C ALA A 224 -14.99 -4.33 -23.98
N ARG A 225 -15.30 -3.86 -25.20
CA ARG A 225 -14.75 -4.45 -26.42
C ARG A 225 -13.21 -4.37 -26.44
N GLY A 226 -12.55 -5.44 -26.87
CA GLY A 226 -11.10 -5.59 -26.96
C GLY A 226 -10.45 -6.31 -25.77
N ASP A 227 -9.16 -6.61 -25.92
CA ASP A 227 -8.32 -7.19 -24.87
C ASP A 227 -7.72 -6.10 -23.97
N HIS A 228 -8.27 -5.98 -22.75
CA HIS A 228 -7.83 -5.02 -21.73
C HIS A 228 -7.14 -5.73 -20.55
N ARG A 229 -6.26 -6.70 -20.85
CA ARG A 229 -5.57 -7.54 -19.84
C ARG A 229 -4.97 -6.80 -18.65
N ASP A 230 -4.40 -5.61 -18.85
CA ASP A 230 -3.76 -4.85 -17.76
C ASP A 230 -4.80 -4.30 -16.78
N VAL A 231 -5.93 -3.81 -17.31
CA VAL A 231 -7.04 -3.33 -16.48
C VAL A 231 -7.71 -4.51 -15.78
N LEU A 232 -7.93 -5.61 -16.50
CA LEU A 232 -8.46 -6.85 -15.91
C LEU A 232 -7.55 -7.38 -14.80
N ALA A 233 -6.23 -7.38 -14.99
CA ALA A 233 -5.28 -7.83 -13.97
C ALA A 233 -5.35 -6.97 -12.70
N ALA A 234 -5.46 -5.65 -12.85
CA ALA A 234 -5.63 -4.72 -11.72
C ALA A 234 -6.97 -4.95 -10.99
N HIS A 235 -8.07 -5.09 -11.73
CA HIS A 235 -9.40 -5.39 -11.18
C HIS A 235 -9.43 -6.70 -10.38
N LEU A 236 -8.82 -7.76 -10.92
CA LEU A 236 -8.69 -9.04 -10.21
C LEU A 236 -7.78 -8.95 -8.98
N ASP A 237 -6.78 -8.05 -8.99
CA ASP A 237 -5.93 -7.83 -7.81
C ASP A 237 -6.68 -7.10 -6.69
N GLU A 238 -7.51 -6.11 -7.05
CA GLU A 238 -8.43 -5.46 -6.12
C GLU A 238 -9.37 -6.49 -5.46
N GLN A 239 -9.95 -7.41 -6.23
CA GLN A 239 -10.76 -8.49 -5.65
C GLN A 239 -9.96 -9.36 -4.66
N ARG A 240 -8.73 -9.74 -5.01
CA ARG A 240 -7.87 -10.55 -4.13
C ARG A 240 -7.51 -9.81 -2.84
N THR A 241 -7.24 -8.51 -2.93
CA THR A 241 -6.94 -7.67 -1.75
C THR A 241 -8.18 -7.41 -0.88
N GLN A 242 -9.39 -7.46 -1.44
CA GLN A 242 -10.64 -7.37 -0.68
C GLN A 242 -10.97 -8.65 0.09
N ARG A 243 -10.36 -9.81 -0.23
CA ARG A 243 -10.53 -11.05 0.54
C ARG A 243 -9.64 -11.01 1.79
N PRO A 244 -10.20 -10.93 3.01
CA PRO A 244 -9.40 -10.65 4.21
C PRO A 244 -8.30 -11.68 4.48
N ALA A 245 -8.58 -12.97 4.25
CA ALA A 245 -7.61 -14.05 4.45
C ALA A 245 -6.44 -13.98 3.47
N GLU A 246 -6.70 -13.72 2.19
CA GLU A 246 -5.65 -13.58 1.17
C GLU A 246 -4.82 -12.31 1.41
N ALA A 247 -5.49 -11.21 1.76
CA ALA A 247 -4.82 -9.96 2.12
C ALA A 247 -3.89 -10.13 3.33
N LEU A 248 -4.39 -10.75 4.41
CA LEU A 248 -3.58 -11.02 5.61
C LEU A 248 -2.41 -11.96 5.29
N LEU A 249 -2.65 -13.04 4.54
CA LEU A 249 -1.60 -13.96 4.12
C LEU A 249 -0.49 -13.22 3.37
N ARG A 250 -0.83 -12.35 2.40
CA ARG A 250 0.16 -11.53 1.68
C ARG A 250 0.97 -10.60 2.59
N ARG A 251 0.36 -10.08 3.68
CA ARG A 251 1.10 -9.28 4.67
C ARG A 251 2.04 -10.14 5.51
N LEU A 252 1.60 -11.32 5.94
CA LEU A 252 2.42 -12.27 6.70
C LEU A 252 3.66 -12.73 5.94
N THR A 253 3.56 -12.86 4.62
CA THR A 253 4.69 -13.27 3.76
C THR A 253 5.69 -12.16 3.46
N GLY A 254 5.46 -10.92 3.92
CA GLY A 254 6.40 -9.81 3.75
C GLY A 254 7.76 -10.07 4.38
N ALA A 255 7.83 -10.88 5.44
CA ALA A 255 9.10 -11.29 6.05
C ALA A 255 10.00 -12.07 5.06
N TRP A 256 9.39 -12.85 4.16
CA TRP A 256 10.10 -13.57 3.10
C TRP A 256 10.67 -12.61 2.05
N THR A 257 10.01 -11.48 1.80
CA THR A 257 10.52 -10.42 0.93
C THR A 257 11.82 -9.83 1.48
N THR A 258 11.84 -9.44 2.76
CA THR A 258 13.07 -8.91 3.40
C THR A 258 14.21 -9.92 3.32
N GLN A 259 13.97 -11.19 3.64
CA GLN A 259 14.99 -12.24 3.57
C GLN A 259 15.43 -12.57 2.14
N ALA A 260 14.52 -12.55 1.16
CA ALA A 260 14.88 -12.77 -0.24
C ALA A 260 15.79 -11.65 -0.79
N LEU A 261 15.51 -10.39 -0.43
CA LEU A 261 16.34 -9.24 -0.81
C LEU A 261 17.72 -9.30 -0.11
N ALA A 262 17.75 -9.68 1.16
CA ALA A 262 19.00 -9.87 1.90
C ALA A 262 19.83 -11.01 1.32
N ALA A 263 19.22 -12.16 0.99
CA ALA A 263 19.90 -13.27 0.34
C ALA A 263 20.42 -12.90 -1.05
N CYS A 264 19.64 -12.15 -1.84
CA CYS A 264 20.07 -11.58 -3.12
C CYS A 264 21.34 -10.73 -2.96
N ALA A 265 21.33 -9.81 -1.99
CA ALA A 265 22.46 -8.95 -1.66
C ALA A 265 23.68 -9.74 -1.12
N GLN A 266 23.44 -10.76 -0.30
CA GLN A 266 24.49 -11.55 0.34
C GLN A 266 25.22 -12.46 -0.66
N LEU A 267 24.48 -13.04 -1.60
CA LEU A 267 25.04 -13.85 -2.68
C LEU A 267 25.82 -13.02 -3.70
N GLY A 268 25.69 -11.69 -3.71
CA GLY A 268 26.26 -10.85 -4.77
C GLY A 268 25.56 -11.04 -6.12
N LEU A 269 24.30 -11.48 -6.11
CA LEU A 269 23.51 -11.70 -7.31
C LEU A 269 23.38 -10.43 -8.18
N PRO A 270 23.14 -9.23 -7.63
CA PRO A 270 23.07 -8.00 -8.43
C PRO A 270 24.37 -7.70 -9.18
N ASP A 271 25.52 -7.99 -8.58
CA ASP A 271 26.83 -7.75 -9.20
C ASP A 271 27.15 -8.78 -10.30
N ALA A 272 26.47 -9.92 -10.29
CA ALA A 272 26.61 -10.95 -11.32
C ALA A 272 25.66 -10.74 -12.51
N MET A 273 24.76 -9.77 -12.48
CA MET A 273 23.75 -9.53 -13.51
C MET A 273 23.93 -8.18 -14.20
N ASP A 274 23.38 -8.05 -15.40
CA ASP A 274 23.38 -6.82 -16.19
C ASP A 274 21.95 -6.26 -16.30
N THR A 275 21.80 -4.94 -16.51
CA THR A 275 20.49 -4.30 -16.66
C THR A 275 19.92 -4.37 -18.07
N GLU A 276 20.79 -4.52 -19.07
CA GLU A 276 20.50 -4.59 -20.49
C GLU A 276 20.52 -6.02 -21.01
N VAL A 277 21.43 -6.86 -20.51
CA VAL A 277 21.65 -8.22 -21.02
C VAL A 277 21.14 -9.28 -20.04
N ALA A 278 20.20 -10.11 -20.51
CA ALA A 278 19.74 -11.26 -19.72
C ALA A 278 20.82 -12.35 -19.63
N THR A 279 20.99 -12.89 -18.43
CA THR A 279 21.91 -14.00 -18.15
C THR A 279 21.10 -15.26 -17.84
N ASP A 280 21.54 -16.39 -18.40
CA ASP A 280 20.96 -17.70 -18.10
C ASP A 280 21.09 -18.06 -16.60
N GLY A 281 20.02 -18.62 -16.04
CA GLY A 281 19.93 -18.97 -14.62
C GLY A 281 20.95 -20.02 -14.16
N GLU A 282 21.28 -21.02 -14.99
CA GLU A 282 22.31 -22.02 -14.64
C GLU A 282 23.71 -21.43 -14.72
N ALA A 283 23.97 -20.55 -15.70
CA ALA A 283 25.21 -19.78 -15.76
C ALA A 283 25.38 -18.89 -14.52
N LEU A 284 24.32 -18.20 -14.07
CA LEU A 284 24.33 -17.43 -12.82
C LEU A 284 24.60 -18.31 -11.61
N ALA A 285 23.95 -19.47 -11.51
CA ALA A 285 24.16 -20.41 -10.41
C ALA A 285 25.63 -20.85 -10.32
N ARG A 286 26.25 -21.20 -11.45
CA ARG A 286 27.68 -21.55 -11.51
C ARG A 286 28.59 -20.39 -11.09
N ARG A 287 28.32 -19.18 -11.57
CA ARG A 287 29.11 -17.98 -11.23
C ARG A 287 29.05 -17.63 -9.75
N LEU A 288 27.90 -17.83 -9.12
CA LEU A 288 27.65 -17.50 -7.71
C LEU A 288 27.96 -18.66 -6.76
N GLY A 289 28.32 -19.84 -7.27
CA GLY A 289 28.46 -21.05 -6.46
C GLY A 289 27.14 -21.50 -5.81
N ALA A 290 26.00 -21.16 -6.41
CA ALA A 290 24.67 -21.44 -5.89
C ALA A 290 24.07 -22.74 -6.46
N HIS A 291 23.18 -23.38 -5.71
CA HIS A 291 22.41 -24.52 -6.21
C HIS A 291 21.39 -24.06 -7.28
N PRO A 292 21.40 -24.61 -8.52
CA PRO A 292 20.58 -24.10 -9.62
C PRO A 292 19.08 -24.03 -9.33
N GLY A 293 18.50 -25.11 -8.78
CA GLY A 293 17.05 -25.14 -8.47
C GLY A 293 16.63 -24.14 -7.39
N SER A 294 17.52 -23.86 -6.44
CA SER A 294 17.27 -22.91 -5.35
C SER A 294 17.37 -21.48 -5.85
N LEU A 295 18.41 -21.17 -6.63
CA LEU A 295 18.56 -19.85 -7.25
C LEU A 295 17.41 -19.56 -8.22
N ALA A 296 16.99 -20.53 -9.04
CA ALA A 296 15.84 -20.38 -9.92
C ALA A 296 14.55 -20.05 -9.15
N THR A 297 14.37 -20.61 -7.95
CA THR A 297 13.24 -20.30 -7.08
C THR A 297 13.31 -18.88 -6.53
N LEU A 298 14.48 -18.44 -6.07
CA LEU A 298 14.72 -17.07 -5.63
C LEU A 298 14.50 -16.08 -6.79
N LEU A 299 15.03 -16.35 -7.98
CA LEU A 299 14.88 -15.50 -9.17
C LEU A 299 13.41 -15.34 -9.59
N ARG A 300 12.59 -16.41 -9.52
CA ARG A 300 11.14 -16.29 -9.76
C ARG A 300 10.48 -15.35 -8.77
N TYR A 301 10.85 -15.43 -7.50
CA TYR A 301 10.30 -14.55 -6.46
C TYR A 301 10.79 -13.10 -6.62
N LEU A 302 12.08 -12.89 -6.91
CA LEU A 302 12.64 -11.58 -7.23
C LEU A 302 12.03 -10.97 -8.50
N ALA A 303 11.65 -11.80 -9.47
CA ALA A 303 10.94 -11.35 -10.67
C ALA A 303 9.52 -10.86 -10.34
N MET A 304 8.80 -11.57 -9.46
CA MET A 304 7.51 -11.13 -8.94
C MET A 304 7.63 -9.78 -8.20
N LEU A 305 8.74 -9.54 -7.51
CA LEU A 305 9.03 -8.27 -6.83
C LEU A 305 9.56 -7.17 -7.78
N GLY A 306 9.80 -7.48 -9.06
CA GLY A 306 10.35 -6.55 -10.04
C GLY A 306 11.83 -6.20 -9.83
N VAL A 307 12.58 -6.97 -9.03
CA VAL A 307 14.03 -6.80 -8.80
C VAL A 307 14.83 -7.31 -10.01
N VAL A 308 14.33 -8.37 -10.63
CA VAL A 308 14.81 -8.90 -11.92
C VAL A 308 13.63 -9.00 -12.87
N THR A 309 13.87 -9.14 -14.17
CA THR A 309 12.85 -9.58 -15.11
C THR A 309 13.32 -10.82 -15.85
N ARG A 310 12.38 -11.72 -16.12
CA ARG A 310 12.64 -12.95 -16.87
C ARG A 310 12.51 -12.66 -18.37
N GLU A 311 13.48 -13.11 -19.15
CA GLU A 311 13.47 -13.05 -20.60
C GLU A 311 13.55 -14.47 -21.17
N GLY A 312 12.55 -14.87 -21.95
CA GLY A 312 12.41 -16.26 -22.39
C GLY A 312 12.20 -17.24 -21.24
N GLU A 313 12.66 -18.48 -21.41
CA GLU A 313 12.40 -19.54 -20.44
C GLU A 313 13.39 -19.58 -19.27
N ALA A 314 14.65 -19.21 -19.45
CA ALA A 314 15.68 -19.43 -18.41
C ALA A 314 16.54 -18.21 -18.08
N ALA A 315 16.44 -17.13 -18.85
CA ALA A 315 17.30 -15.96 -18.68
C ALA A 315 16.65 -14.86 -17.84
N PHE A 316 17.47 -14.11 -17.11
CA PHE A 316 17.04 -13.01 -16.25
C PHE A 316 17.97 -11.82 -16.41
N ARG A 317 17.41 -10.61 -16.43
CA ARG A 317 18.19 -9.36 -16.31
C ARG A 317 17.81 -8.59 -15.06
N LEU A 318 18.74 -7.78 -14.56
CA LEU A 318 18.53 -6.93 -13.41
C LEU A 318 17.65 -5.73 -13.80
N THR A 319 16.71 -5.33 -12.94
CA THR A 319 15.96 -4.10 -13.19
C THR A 319 16.64 -2.89 -12.55
N GLY A 320 16.12 -1.69 -12.80
CA GLY A 320 16.55 -0.49 -12.07
C GLY A 320 16.37 -0.61 -10.54
N LEU A 321 15.35 -1.34 -10.09
CA LEU A 321 15.15 -1.62 -8.65
C LEU A 321 16.26 -2.54 -8.12
N GLY A 322 16.57 -3.62 -8.82
CA GLY A 322 17.65 -4.53 -8.42
C GLY A 322 19.04 -3.90 -8.50
N ALA A 323 19.25 -2.94 -9.39
CA ALA A 323 20.49 -2.20 -9.51
C ALA A 323 20.87 -1.43 -8.24
N LEU A 324 19.90 -1.01 -7.43
CA LEU A 324 20.14 -0.37 -6.12
C LEU A 324 20.83 -1.29 -5.11
N LEU A 325 20.88 -2.61 -5.37
CA LEU A 325 21.56 -3.59 -4.53
C LEU A 325 22.98 -3.95 -5.01
N ARG A 326 23.48 -3.33 -6.08
CA ARG A 326 24.89 -3.48 -6.51
C ARG A 326 25.84 -2.82 -5.53
N ALA A 327 27.02 -3.40 -5.32
CA ALA A 327 27.99 -2.86 -4.36
C ALA A 327 28.59 -1.51 -4.79
N ASP A 328 28.79 -1.31 -6.09
CA ASP A 328 29.52 -0.20 -6.70
C ASP A 328 28.64 0.99 -7.09
N THR A 329 27.31 0.84 -6.97
CA THR A 329 26.37 1.88 -7.37
C THR A 329 26.33 3.00 -6.31
N PRO A 330 26.50 4.28 -6.71
CA PRO A 330 26.31 5.41 -5.81
C PRO A 330 24.92 5.35 -5.16
N GLY A 331 24.85 5.44 -3.83
CA GLY A 331 23.58 5.30 -3.11
C GLY A 331 23.09 3.86 -2.93
N SER A 332 23.98 2.87 -3.08
CA SER A 332 23.66 1.46 -2.88
C SER A 332 22.91 1.20 -1.56
N LEU A 333 21.78 0.49 -1.66
CA LEU A 333 20.98 0.00 -0.55
C LEU A 333 21.39 -1.41 -0.11
N ARG A 334 22.45 -1.99 -0.70
CA ARG A 334 22.96 -3.31 -0.32
C ARG A 334 23.29 -3.42 1.18
N PRO A 335 24.00 -2.46 1.80
CA PRO A 335 24.28 -2.53 3.24
C PRO A 335 22.99 -2.58 4.06
N LEU A 336 22.01 -1.75 3.69
CA LEU A 336 20.72 -1.69 4.37
C LEU A 336 19.96 -3.02 4.27
N ALA A 337 19.96 -3.65 3.09
CA ALA A 337 19.33 -4.96 2.88
C ALA A 337 19.96 -6.05 3.76
N LEU A 338 21.29 -6.05 3.90
CA LEU A 338 22.02 -6.99 4.74
C LEU A 338 21.76 -6.75 6.23
N LEU A 339 21.74 -5.48 6.67
CA LEU A 339 21.44 -5.13 8.06
C LEU A 339 20.00 -5.51 8.44
N TYR A 340 19.04 -5.20 7.56
CA TYR A 340 17.61 -5.44 7.78
C TYR A 340 17.19 -6.90 7.61
N GLY A 341 17.93 -7.70 6.84
CA GLY A 341 17.81 -9.15 6.81
C GLY A 341 18.64 -9.86 7.88
N GLY A 342 19.51 -9.13 8.58
CA GLY A 342 20.46 -9.63 9.55
C GLY A 342 20.02 -9.40 11.01
N PRO A 343 20.82 -8.74 11.85
CA PRO A 343 20.53 -8.57 13.28
C PRO A 343 19.17 -7.93 13.56
N PHE A 344 18.76 -6.91 12.80
CA PHE A 344 17.46 -6.25 12.99
C PHE A 344 16.28 -7.14 12.62
N TYR A 345 16.41 -8.04 11.64
CA TYR A 345 15.38 -9.05 11.37
C TYR A 345 15.19 -9.98 12.58
N ARG A 346 16.31 -10.42 13.18
CA ARG A 346 16.29 -11.33 14.33
C ARG A 346 15.68 -10.67 15.55
N SER A 347 16.04 -9.41 15.82
CA SER A 347 15.43 -8.64 16.91
C SER A 347 13.93 -8.44 16.71
N PHE A 348 13.47 -8.16 15.48
CA PHE A 348 12.03 -8.04 15.17
C PHE A 348 11.22 -9.30 15.46
N ALA A 349 11.83 -10.49 15.45
CA ALA A 349 11.16 -11.72 15.89
C ALA A 349 10.79 -11.68 17.38
N GLY A 350 11.49 -10.85 18.17
CA GLY A 350 11.22 -10.56 19.57
C GLY A 350 10.23 -9.42 19.82
N LEU A 351 9.59 -8.83 18.81
CA LEU A 351 8.68 -7.69 18.98
C LEU A 351 7.60 -7.90 20.06
N ALA A 352 7.08 -9.13 20.18
CA ALA A 352 6.09 -9.46 21.20
C ALA A 352 6.62 -9.34 22.65
N HIS A 353 7.93 -9.49 22.88
CA HIS A 353 8.56 -9.19 24.16
C HIS A 353 8.46 -7.68 24.43
N THR A 354 8.91 -6.85 23.50
CA THR A 354 8.84 -5.38 23.63
C THR A 354 7.43 -4.88 23.89
N VAL A 355 6.42 -5.41 23.18
CA VAL A 355 5.02 -5.02 23.42
C VAL A 355 4.54 -5.41 24.82
N ARG A 356 5.03 -6.52 25.39
CA ARG A 356 4.62 -6.99 26.72
C ARG A 356 5.33 -6.28 27.86
N THR A 357 6.61 -5.96 27.70
CA THR A 357 7.47 -5.47 28.79
C THR A 357 7.79 -3.99 28.67
N GLY A 358 7.71 -3.41 27.47
CA GLY A 358 8.27 -2.10 27.16
C GLY A 358 9.79 -2.09 26.98
N GLU A 359 10.46 -3.25 27.08
CA GLU A 359 11.90 -3.40 26.94
C GLU A 359 12.31 -3.68 25.48
N THR A 360 13.48 -3.22 25.06
CA THR A 360 13.99 -3.38 23.68
C THR A 360 14.25 -4.85 23.35
N ALA A 361 13.68 -5.36 22.25
CA ALA A 361 13.85 -6.77 21.85
C ALA A 361 15.28 -7.08 21.41
N PHE A 362 16.00 -6.10 20.85
CA PHE A 362 17.41 -6.24 20.52
C PHE A 362 18.24 -6.58 21.77
N ASP A 363 18.12 -5.75 22.81
CA ASP A 363 18.82 -5.92 24.08
C ASP A 363 18.46 -7.26 24.74
N HIS A 364 17.19 -7.64 24.70
CA HIS A 364 16.75 -8.94 25.20
C HIS A 364 17.39 -10.12 24.44
N LEU A 365 17.50 -10.02 23.11
CA LEU A 365 18.01 -11.09 22.26
C LEU A 365 19.54 -11.19 22.29
N PHE A 366 20.24 -10.06 22.28
CA PHE A 366 21.70 -9.99 22.17
C PHE A 366 22.40 -9.73 23.52
N GLY A 367 21.65 -9.41 24.57
CA GLY A 367 22.15 -9.19 25.93
C GLY A 367 22.77 -7.80 26.17
N GLU A 368 22.82 -6.95 25.15
CA GLU A 368 23.40 -5.62 25.18
C GLU A 368 22.74 -4.74 24.09
N ASN A 369 22.93 -3.42 24.16
CA ASN A 369 22.38 -2.51 23.16
C ASN A 369 23.07 -2.69 21.79
N HIS A 370 22.37 -2.28 20.73
CA HIS A 370 22.82 -2.45 19.36
C HIS A 370 24.17 -1.77 19.03
N PHE A 371 24.48 -0.61 19.60
CA PHE A 371 25.77 0.04 19.38
C PHE A 371 26.92 -0.79 19.94
N ASP A 372 26.80 -1.24 21.18
CA ASP A 372 27.82 -2.07 21.83
C ASP A 372 27.96 -3.42 21.09
N HIS A 373 26.85 -4.02 20.68
CA HIS A 373 26.86 -5.27 19.91
C HIS A 373 27.60 -5.13 18.58
N PHE A 374 27.31 -4.08 17.81
CA PHE A 374 27.96 -3.86 16.51
C PHE A 374 29.43 -3.51 16.67
N ALA A 375 29.82 -2.75 17.70
CA ALA A 375 31.21 -2.36 17.93
C ALA A 375 32.15 -3.54 18.25
N ARG A 376 31.62 -4.71 18.63
CA ARG A 376 32.43 -5.92 18.92
C ARG A 376 32.91 -6.64 17.68
N ASP A 377 32.24 -6.44 16.55
CA ASP A 377 32.55 -7.08 15.27
C ASP A 377 32.87 -5.99 14.23
N PRO A 378 34.14 -5.83 13.83
CA PRO A 378 34.53 -4.84 12.84
C PRO A 378 33.74 -4.89 11.52
N GLU A 379 33.36 -6.09 11.05
CA GLU A 379 32.57 -6.23 9.82
C GLU A 379 31.15 -5.72 10.01
N LEU A 380 30.56 -5.98 11.18
CA LEU A 380 29.21 -5.54 11.51
C LEU A 380 29.16 -4.03 11.80
N ALA A 381 30.17 -3.49 12.46
CA ALA A 381 30.35 -2.04 12.63
C ALA A 381 30.44 -1.33 11.28
N GLU A 382 31.27 -1.84 10.36
CA GLU A 382 31.37 -1.29 9.00
C GLU A 382 30.04 -1.41 8.24
N LEU A 383 29.34 -2.54 8.36
CA LEU A 383 28.03 -2.73 7.75
C LEU A 383 27.01 -1.72 8.27
N PHE A 384 26.98 -1.49 9.59
CA PHE A 384 26.11 -0.50 10.20
C PHE A 384 26.41 0.91 9.69
N ASP A 385 27.68 1.32 9.69
CA ASP A 385 28.12 2.62 9.19
C ASP A 385 27.72 2.82 7.72
N ARG A 386 27.95 1.82 6.88
CA ARG A 386 27.55 1.84 5.46
C ARG A 386 26.03 1.87 5.28
N SER A 387 25.27 1.22 6.15
CA SER A 387 23.79 1.24 6.12
C SER A 387 23.24 2.60 6.50
N MET A 388 23.84 3.26 7.49
CA MET A 388 23.50 4.63 7.85
C MET A 388 23.84 5.59 6.71
N ALA A 389 24.96 5.39 6.02
CA ALA A 389 25.31 6.18 4.83
C ALA A 389 24.35 5.92 3.65
N ALA A 390 23.90 4.68 3.42
CA ALA A 390 22.93 4.35 2.36
C ALA A 390 21.58 5.06 2.56
N SER A 391 21.21 5.35 3.81
CA SER A 391 19.98 6.09 4.16
C SER A 391 20.06 7.60 3.88
N SER A 392 21.21 8.11 3.40
CA SER A 392 21.47 9.55 3.25
C SER A 392 20.66 10.23 2.15
N HIS A 393 20.01 9.49 1.25
CA HIS A 393 19.07 10.06 0.27
C HIS A 393 17.93 10.85 0.92
N MET A 394 17.56 10.46 2.14
CA MET A 394 16.61 11.20 2.97
C MET A 394 17.03 12.67 3.19
N PHE A 395 18.33 12.97 3.15
CA PHE A 395 18.86 14.31 3.39
C PHE A 395 19.13 15.11 2.11
N GLU A 396 18.89 14.54 0.93
CA GLU A 396 19.30 15.14 -0.34
C GLU A 396 18.77 16.58 -0.54
N PRO A 397 17.52 16.92 -0.18
CA PRO A 397 17.04 18.30 -0.30
C PRO A 397 17.47 19.22 0.84
N LEU A 398 18.01 18.71 1.95
CA LEU A 398 18.30 19.51 3.14
C LEU A 398 19.26 20.67 2.85
N PRO A 399 20.37 20.52 2.11
CA PRO A 399 21.24 21.65 1.79
C PRO A 399 20.52 22.80 1.08
N ALA A 400 19.43 22.54 0.35
CA ALA A 400 18.64 23.58 -0.30
C ALA A 400 17.60 24.23 0.63
N HIS A 401 17.50 23.82 1.89
CA HIS A 401 16.56 24.40 2.87
C HIS A 401 16.77 25.92 2.98
N PRO A 402 15.69 26.72 3.09
CA PRO A 402 15.79 28.19 3.09
C PRO A 402 16.75 28.75 4.14
N VAL A 403 16.79 28.18 5.34
CA VAL A 403 17.70 28.57 6.43
C VAL A 403 19.17 28.37 6.04
N LEU A 404 19.53 27.20 5.51
CA LEU A 404 20.90 26.91 5.08
C LEU A 404 21.31 27.75 3.87
N THR A 405 20.37 27.96 2.94
CA THR A 405 20.58 28.85 1.77
C THR A 405 20.79 30.30 2.19
N ALA A 406 20.04 30.80 3.16
CA ALA A 406 20.21 32.15 3.70
C ALA A 406 21.56 32.30 4.40
N ALA A 407 21.94 31.34 5.25
CA ALA A 407 23.25 31.32 5.91
C ALA A 407 24.41 31.27 4.89
N GLY A 408 24.31 30.42 3.86
CA GLY A 408 25.34 30.31 2.81
C GLY A 408 25.48 31.56 1.94
N ARG A 409 24.43 32.39 1.85
CA ARG A 409 24.42 33.66 1.12
C ARG A 409 24.75 34.88 1.98
N ALA A 410 24.90 34.72 3.29
CA ALA A 410 25.14 35.83 4.21
C ALA A 410 26.44 36.61 3.85
N PRO A 411 26.50 37.94 4.08
CA PRO A 411 27.69 38.73 3.77
C PRO A 411 28.95 38.29 4.53
N ALA A 412 28.80 37.83 5.77
CA ALA A 412 29.85 37.21 6.56
C ALA A 412 29.78 35.68 6.44
N PRO A 413 30.92 34.95 6.56
CA PRO A 413 30.88 33.49 6.70
C PRO A 413 30.01 33.08 7.88
N ALA A 414 29.14 32.10 7.66
CA ALA A 414 28.23 31.58 8.67
C ALA A 414 28.65 30.17 9.12
N THR A 415 28.32 29.82 10.36
CA THR A 415 28.71 28.57 10.99
C THR A 415 27.51 27.65 11.21
N VAL A 416 27.60 26.42 10.73
CA VAL A 416 26.65 25.34 11.00
C VAL A 416 27.21 24.43 12.09
N VAL A 417 26.46 24.26 13.19
CA VAL A 417 26.82 23.37 14.29
C VAL A 417 25.98 22.10 14.17
N ASP A 418 26.61 20.98 13.84
CA ASP A 418 25.99 19.66 13.76
C ASP A 418 26.16 18.92 15.09
N VAL A 419 25.06 18.80 15.85
CA VAL A 419 25.04 18.26 17.21
C VAL A 419 24.73 16.76 17.14
N ALA A 420 25.65 15.93 17.63
CA ALA A 420 25.62 14.48 17.41
C ALA A 420 25.55 14.13 15.91
N GLY A 421 26.39 14.80 15.11
CA GLY A 421 26.40 14.70 13.64
C GLY A 421 26.91 13.37 13.07
N GLY A 422 27.16 12.37 13.92
CA GLY A 422 27.67 11.07 13.51
C GLY A 422 28.97 11.16 12.72
N ASN A 423 29.06 10.41 11.61
CA ASN A 423 30.22 10.41 10.73
C ASN A 423 30.35 11.68 9.84
N GLY A 424 29.53 12.71 10.05
CA GLY A 424 29.62 13.99 9.36
C GLY A 424 29.08 14.01 7.93
N GLU A 425 28.37 12.96 7.50
CA GLU A 425 27.80 12.89 6.15
C GLU A 425 26.85 14.06 5.84
N LEU A 426 25.98 14.41 6.80
CA LEU A 426 25.03 15.50 6.63
C LEU A 426 25.74 16.85 6.51
N LEU A 427 26.64 17.15 7.46
CA LEU A 427 27.46 18.36 7.44
C LEU A 427 28.27 18.47 6.14
N GLY A 428 28.86 17.37 5.66
CA GLY A 428 29.59 17.35 4.40
C GLY A 428 28.74 17.79 3.20
N ARG A 429 27.50 17.31 3.10
CA ARG A 429 26.56 17.73 2.04
C ARG A 429 26.22 19.22 2.12
N VAL A 430 26.00 19.72 3.34
CA VAL A 430 25.73 21.15 3.57
C VAL A 430 26.92 22.01 3.14
N LEU A 431 28.15 21.64 3.54
CA LEU A 431 29.36 22.37 3.20
C LEU A 431 29.75 22.26 1.72
N GLY A 432 29.41 21.15 1.07
CA GLY A 432 29.58 20.95 -0.36
C GLY A 432 28.67 21.86 -1.19
N ALA A 433 27.40 22.01 -0.76
CA ALA A 433 26.44 22.89 -1.44
C ALA A 433 26.71 24.38 -1.21
N HIS A 434 27.33 24.75 -0.08
CA HIS A 434 27.54 26.14 0.32
C HIS A 434 29.02 26.44 0.63
N PRO A 435 29.78 26.96 -0.35
CA PRO A 435 31.22 27.21 -0.20
C PRO A 435 31.62 28.12 0.97
N ARG A 436 30.72 29.00 1.41
CA ARG A 436 30.95 30.03 2.44
C ARG A 436 30.57 29.59 3.86
N LEU A 437 29.95 28.43 4.01
CA LEU A 437 29.64 27.87 5.33
C LEU A 437 30.87 27.21 5.95
N HIS A 438 30.98 27.34 7.27
CA HIS A 438 31.90 26.58 8.11
C HIS A 438 31.12 25.61 8.98
N GLY A 439 31.73 24.49 9.34
CA GLY A 439 31.14 23.44 10.15
C GLY A 439 31.76 23.33 11.53
N VAL A 440 30.94 23.04 12.53
CA VAL A 440 31.38 22.49 13.82
C VAL A 440 30.63 21.18 14.04
N LEU A 441 31.35 20.07 14.15
CA LEU A 441 30.76 18.77 14.43
C LEU A 441 31.04 18.39 15.89
N LEU A 442 29.98 18.23 16.69
CA LEU A 442 30.05 17.74 18.07
C LEU A 442 29.66 16.27 18.11
N GLU A 443 30.53 15.42 18.63
CA GLU A 443 30.29 13.99 18.81
C GLU A 443 31.16 13.38 19.92
N ARG A 444 30.89 12.12 20.25
CA ARG A 444 31.69 11.29 21.15
C ARG A 444 33.09 11.03 20.56
N PRO A 445 34.12 10.74 21.39
CA PRO A 445 35.51 10.67 20.95
C PRO A 445 35.76 9.79 19.73
N HIS A 446 35.26 8.56 19.73
CA HIS A 446 35.49 7.58 18.66
C HIS A 446 34.75 7.93 17.35
N VAL A 447 33.61 8.63 17.44
CA VAL A 447 32.82 9.04 16.27
C VAL A 447 33.43 10.27 15.59
N VAL A 448 33.94 11.23 16.39
CA VAL A 448 34.62 12.43 15.88
C VAL A 448 35.81 12.08 14.98
N GLU A 449 36.57 11.02 15.31
CA GLU A 449 37.67 10.58 14.48
C GLU A 449 37.21 10.05 13.11
N ALA A 450 36.11 9.30 13.07
CA ALA A 450 35.51 8.83 11.82
C ALA A 450 34.99 10.01 10.98
N ALA A 451 34.32 10.97 11.62
CA ALA A 451 33.85 12.19 10.96
C ALA A 451 34.99 13.01 10.37
N ARG A 452 36.09 13.18 11.12
CA ARG A 452 37.29 13.86 10.64
C ARG A 452 37.86 13.20 9.41
N ARG A 453 38.08 11.88 9.43
CA ARG A 453 38.58 11.13 8.28
C ARG A 453 37.68 11.33 7.05
N ARG A 454 36.35 11.28 7.21
CA ARG A 454 35.39 11.45 6.11
C ARG A 454 35.42 12.86 5.53
N LEU A 455 35.29 13.87 6.38
CA LEU A 455 35.19 15.27 5.96
C LEU A 455 36.52 15.80 5.42
N ASP A 456 37.65 15.35 5.95
CA ASP A 456 38.98 15.68 5.42
C ASP A 456 39.18 15.05 4.03
N ALA A 457 38.82 13.76 3.86
CA ALA A 457 38.88 13.08 2.56
C ALA A 457 37.95 13.72 1.51
N ALA A 458 36.83 14.31 1.94
CA ALA A 458 35.92 15.08 1.08
C ALA A 458 36.40 16.52 0.78
N GLY A 459 37.55 16.94 1.33
CA GLY A 459 38.12 18.27 1.11
C GLY A 459 37.51 19.39 1.97
N TYR A 460 36.80 19.03 3.04
CA TYR A 460 36.11 19.99 3.92
C TYR A 460 36.85 20.28 5.23
N GLY A 461 37.93 19.55 5.53
CA GLY A 461 38.69 19.68 6.79
C GLY A 461 39.10 21.12 7.14
N GLY A 462 39.52 21.92 6.15
CA GLY A 462 39.89 23.33 6.37
C GLY A 462 38.72 24.26 6.75
N ARG A 463 37.48 23.79 6.62
CA ARG A 463 36.24 24.52 6.97
C ARG A 463 35.48 23.86 8.12
N CYS A 464 36.01 22.78 8.69
CA CYS A 464 35.40 22.04 9.78
C CYS A 464 36.24 22.13 11.04
N SER A 465 35.59 22.39 12.17
CA SER A 465 36.15 22.14 13.48
C SER A 465 35.43 20.97 14.14
N TYR A 466 36.18 20.19 14.92
CA TYR A 466 35.71 18.94 15.50
C TYR A 466 35.74 19.06 17.03
N ARG A 467 34.58 18.91 17.67
CA ARG A 467 34.42 19.01 19.12
C ARG A 467 34.10 17.63 19.67
N VAL A 468 34.97 17.14 20.56
CA VAL A 468 34.68 15.97 21.38
C VAL A 468 33.88 16.43 22.60
N GLY A 469 32.73 15.82 22.86
CA GLY A 469 31.89 16.15 24.02
C GLY A 469 30.53 15.45 23.99
N ASP A 470 29.68 15.82 24.94
CA ASP A 470 28.27 15.42 25.01
C ASP A 470 27.36 16.64 24.77
N PHE A 471 26.03 16.48 24.82
CA PHE A 471 25.06 17.55 24.59
C PHE A 471 25.24 18.77 25.51
N ALA A 472 25.89 18.63 26.68
CA ALA A 472 26.22 19.77 27.53
C ALA A 472 27.29 20.72 26.92
N ASP A 473 28.09 20.21 25.97
CA ASP A 473 29.23 20.87 25.33
C ASP A 473 28.88 21.52 23.99
N VAL A 474 27.60 21.67 23.67
CA VAL A 474 27.13 22.31 22.42
C VAL A 474 27.83 23.66 22.22
N PRO A 475 28.62 23.83 21.14
CA PRO A 475 29.37 25.06 20.90
C PRO A 475 28.47 26.28 20.72
N ALA A 476 28.81 27.38 21.37
CA ALA A 476 28.12 28.65 21.21
C ALA A 476 28.52 29.38 19.92
N GLY A 477 27.67 30.29 19.45
CA GLY A 477 27.99 31.21 18.35
C GLY A 477 27.78 30.67 16.94
N GLY A 478 27.09 29.53 16.78
CA GLY A 478 26.62 29.06 15.48
C GLY A 478 25.46 29.91 14.94
N ASP A 479 25.29 29.93 13.62
CA ASP A 479 24.17 30.57 12.94
C ASP A 479 23.03 29.59 12.67
N VAL A 480 23.37 28.32 12.42
CA VAL A 480 22.42 27.22 12.25
C VAL A 480 22.87 26.04 13.09
N TYR A 481 21.97 25.49 13.90
CA TYR A 481 22.18 24.27 14.65
C TYR A 481 21.38 23.13 14.01
N LEU A 482 21.99 21.96 13.87
CA LEU A 482 21.35 20.76 13.34
C LEU A 482 21.25 19.69 14.43
N LEU A 483 20.07 19.08 14.53
CA LEU A 483 19.83 17.83 15.25
C LEU A 483 19.16 16.88 14.27
N SER A 484 19.87 15.87 13.78
CA SER A 484 19.36 14.98 12.73
C SER A 484 19.35 13.53 13.21
N ARG A 485 18.16 12.94 13.35
CA ARG A 485 17.97 11.59 13.93
C ARG A 485 18.65 11.47 15.29
N VAL A 486 18.31 12.40 16.17
CA VAL A 486 18.88 12.45 17.53
C VAL A 486 17.77 12.32 18.54
N LEU A 487 16.74 13.16 18.44
CA LEU A 487 15.70 13.23 19.47
C LEU A 487 14.84 11.97 19.48
N HIS A 488 14.74 11.26 18.35
CA HIS A 488 13.99 10.00 18.29
C HIS A 488 14.62 8.85 19.11
N ASP A 489 15.90 8.94 19.47
CA ASP A 489 16.58 7.91 20.29
C ASP A 489 16.28 8.06 21.79
N TRP A 490 15.77 9.21 22.20
CA TRP A 490 15.67 9.59 23.61
C TRP A 490 14.24 9.71 24.09
N ASP A 491 14.04 9.58 25.40
CA ASP A 491 12.78 9.93 26.04
C ASP A 491 12.57 11.46 26.08
N ASP A 492 11.39 11.88 26.54
CA ASP A 492 11.01 13.29 26.58
C ASP A 492 11.83 14.10 27.59
N GLU A 493 12.34 13.51 28.66
CA GLU A 493 13.15 14.23 29.65
C GLU A 493 14.51 14.58 29.06
N ARG A 494 15.18 13.59 28.47
CA ARG A 494 16.46 13.77 27.80
C ARG A 494 16.34 14.64 26.54
N CYS A 495 15.25 14.52 25.77
CA CYS A 495 14.97 15.46 24.67
C CYS A 495 14.94 16.92 25.15
N ARG A 496 14.25 17.21 26.26
CA ARG A 496 14.20 18.57 26.83
C ARG A 496 15.58 19.04 27.27
N GLU A 497 16.39 18.18 27.87
CA GLU A 497 17.76 18.51 28.26
C GLU A 497 18.61 18.89 27.04
N ILE A 498 18.62 18.06 26.00
CA ILE A 498 19.34 18.31 24.74
C ILE A 498 18.91 19.65 24.14
N LEU A 499 17.60 19.86 23.99
CA LEU A 499 17.06 21.10 23.43
C LEU A 499 17.41 22.34 24.26
N ARG A 500 17.45 22.24 25.60
CA ARG A 500 17.89 23.33 26.48
C ARG A 500 19.36 23.66 26.31
N HIS A 501 20.21 22.66 26.08
CA HIS A 501 21.63 22.90 25.78
C HIS A 501 21.80 23.63 24.45
N CYS A 502 21.10 23.19 23.40
CA CYS A 502 21.05 23.90 22.12
C CYS A 502 20.55 25.34 22.31
N ALA A 503 19.42 25.53 22.97
CA ALA A 503 18.86 26.86 23.23
C ALA A 503 19.81 27.76 24.03
N ARG A 504 20.60 27.21 24.97
CA ARG A 504 21.60 27.99 25.72
C ARG A 504 22.76 28.45 24.83
N ALA A 505 23.24 27.58 23.93
CA ALA A 505 24.37 27.86 23.05
C ALA A 505 24.02 28.78 21.86
N MET A 506 22.79 28.68 21.35
CA MET A 506 22.28 29.46 20.23
C MET A 506 22.31 30.97 20.53
N PRO A 507 22.87 31.84 19.68
CA PRO A 507 22.59 33.27 19.73
C PRO A 507 21.14 33.57 19.34
N ALA A 508 20.67 34.81 19.56
CA ALA A 508 19.27 35.18 19.34
C ALA A 508 18.81 35.07 17.87
N HIS A 509 19.75 35.21 16.93
CA HIS A 509 19.48 35.13 15.49
C HIS A 509 19.55 33.71 14.93
N ALA A 510 20.05 32.74 15.71
CA ALA A 510 20.30 31.41 15.21
C ALA A 510 19.01 30.61 14.97
N ASP A 511 19.08 29.76 13.95
CA ASP A 511 18.05 28.80 13.60
C ASP A 511 18.44 27.40 14.10
N LEU A 512 17.46 26.63 14.58
CA LEU A 512 17.61 25.20 14.85
C LEU A 512 16.81 24.41 13.82
N LEU A 513 17.44 23.45 13.15
CA LEU A 513 16.78 22.49 12.27
C LEU A 513 16.83 21.11 12.92
N VAL A 514 15.64 20.58 13.24
CA VAL A 514 15.47 19.20 13.72
C VAL A 514 15.02 18.35 12.53
N VAL A 515 15.81 17.34 12.17
CA VAL A 515 15.55 16.46 11.02
C VAL A 515 15.14 15.09 11.53
N GLU A 516 13.85 14.80 11.47
CA GLU A 516 13.23 13.60 12.07
C GLU A 516 12.09 13.08 11.20
N ARG A 517 11.57 11.90 11.52
CA ARG A 517 10.32 11.40 10.94
C ARG A 517 9.16 11.83 11.82
N ILE A 518 8.09 12.29 11.19
CA ILE A 518 6.95 12.88 11.89
C ILE A 518 5.75 11.96 11.75
N LEU A 519 5.23 11.50 12.88
CA LEU A 519 4.01 10.68 12.89
C LEU A 519 2.81 11.49 12.36
N PRO A 520 1.99 10.90 11.47
CA PRO A 520 0.79 11.55 10.96
C PRO A 520 -0.26 11.69 12.08
N ALA A 521 -0.89 12.86 12.16
CA ALA A 521 -1.92 13.14 13.17
C ALA A 521 -3.28 12.52 12.82
N ASP A 522 -3.54 12.26 11.53
CA ASP A 522 -4.81 11.79 10.98
C ASP A 522 -4.88 10.27 10.82
N GLY A 523 -3.83 9.54 11.22
CA GLY A 523 -3.74 8.09 11.05
C GLY A 523 -3.50 7.64 9.61
N SER A 524 -3.13 8.54 8.70
CA SER A 524 -2.72 8.18 7.35
C SER A 524 -1.54 7.20 7.35
N ALA A 525 -1.44 6.39 6.30
CA ALA A 525 -0.33 5.47 6.14
C ALA A 525 0.99 6.25 5.95
N SER A 526 2.00 5.95 6.77
CA SER A 526 3.32 6.58 6.68
C SER A 526 4.42 5.60 7.07
N LEU A 527 5.58 5.75 6.43
CA LEU A 527 6.81 5.08 6.84
C LEU A 527 7.24 5.47 8.26
N ALA A 528 6.84 6.65 8.76
CA ALA A 528 7.09 7.06 10.13
C ALA A 528 6.46 6.07 11.14
N THR A 529 5.26 5.54 10.85
CA THR A 529 4.60 4.56 11.72
C THR A 529 5.33 3.21 11.73
N ALA A 530 5.84 2.76 10.58
CA ALA A 530 6.67 1.56 10.51
C ALA A 530 8.00 1.76 11.23
N TRP A 531 8.56 2.97 11.18
CA TRP A 531 9.77 3.30 11.91
C TRP A 531 9.61 3.47 13.39
N ASP A 532 8.48 3.99 13.88
CA ASP A 532 8.21 4.00 15.31
C ASP A 532 8.26 2.58 15.91
N LEU A 533 7.69 1.60 15.19
CA LEU A 533 7.77 0.19 15.59
C LEU A 533 9.20 -0.35 15.59
N HIS A 534 10.01 0.02 14.60
CA HIS A 534 11.43 -0.33 14.56
C HIS A 534 12.22 0.34 15.68
N MET A 535 11.97 1.63 15.93
CA MET A 535 12.65 2.39 16.97
C MET A 535 12.41 1.73 18.32
N MET A 536 11.15 1.43 18.62
CA MET A 536 10.74 0.75 19.84
C MET A 536 11.36 -0.66 19.97
N CYS A 537 11.36 -1.46 18.89
CA CYS A 537 11.80 -2.85 18.93
C CYS A 537 13.33 -3.01 18.94
N ASN A 538 14.05 -2.25 18.11
CA ASN A 538 15.46 -2.47 17.84
C ASN A 538 16.39 -1.57 18.65
N VAL A 539 15.96 -0.36 19.02
CA VAL A 539 16.86 0.65 19.59
C VAL A 539 16.31 1.35 20.85
N GLY A 540 15.06 1.11 21.24
CA GLY A 540 14.43 1.71 22.43
C GLY A 540 13.95 3.16 22.24
N GLY A 541 14.05 3.70 21.02
CA GLY A 541 13.60 5.04 20.66
C GLY A 541 12.11 5.12 20.29
N ARG A 542 11.67 6.30 19.85
CA ARG A 542 10.31 6.55 19.35
C ARG A 542 10.25 7.70 18.35
N GLU A 543 9.36 7.59 17.39
CA GLU A 543 8.98 8.71 16.54
C GLU A 543 7.90 9.55 17.24
N ARG A 544 7.77 10.82 16.84
CA ARG A 544 6.84 11.75 17.47
C ARG A 544 6.04 12.52 16.44
N ARG A 545 4.86 12.98 16.86
CA ARG A 545 4.04 13.91 16.09
C ARG A 545 4.61 15.34 16.19
N GLU A 546 4.22 16.18 15.25
CA GLU A 546 4.62 17.59 15.19
C GLU A 546 4.21 18.38 16.44
N ASP A 547 2.98 18.17 16.94
CA ASP A 547 2.47 18.80 18.17
C ASP A 547 3.26 18.40 19.42
N HIS A 548 3.86 17.21 19.41
CA HIS A 548 4.75 16.75 20.47
C HIS A 548 6.12 17.44 20.38
N TYR A 549 6.73 17.47 19.19
CA TYR A 549 7.99 18.22 19.00
C TYR A 549 7.83 19.71 19.34
N ALA A 550 6.71 20.33 18.94
CA ALA A 550 6.41 21.72 19.28
C ALA A 550 6.39 21.96 20.81
N ARG A 551 5.83 21.01 21.59
CA ARG A 551 5.85 21.07 23.06
C ARG A 551 7.26 20.90 23.63
N LEU A 552 8.04 19.94 23.13
CA LEU A 552 9.44 19.75 23.56
C LEU A 552 10.30 20.98 23.29
N LEU A 553 10.11 21.62 22.12
CA LEU A 553 10.76 22.88 21.77
C LEU A 553 10.33 24.01 22.72
N ALA A 554 9.02 24.16 22.98
CA ALA A 554 8.50 25.18 23.89
C ALA A 554 9.05 25.04 25.31
N ASP A 555 9.13 23.81 25.84
CA ASP A 555 9.70 23.49 27.17
C ASP A 555 11.20 23.86 27.29
N ALA A 556 11.87 24.06 26.16
CA ALA A 556 13.27 24.49 26.07
C ALA A 556 13.44 25.99 25.72
N GLY A 557 12.35 26.76 25.65
CA GLY A 557 12.38 28.16 25.26
C GLY A 557 12.57 28.40 23.76
N LEU A 558 12.20 27.42 22.93
CA LEU A 558 12.21 27.48 21.48
C LEU A 558 10.78 27.51 20.94
N THR A 559 10.60 27.99 19.71
CA THR A 559 9.30 28.02 19.02
C THR A 559 9.47 27.37 17.66
N LEU A 560 8.59 26.42 17.34
CA LEU A 560 8.48 25.84 16.01
C LEU A 560 7.95 26.91 15.04
N VAL A 561 8.71 27.18 13.99
CA VAL A 561 8.44 28.23 12.99
C VAL A 561 7.80 27.65 11.75
N ASP A 562 8.34 26.53 11.26
CA ASP A 562 7.91 25.91 10.02
C ASP A 562 8.25 24.42 9.99
N ARG A 563 7.61 23.69 9.07
CA ARG A 563 7.90 22.30 8.75
C ARG A 563 8.00 22.13 7.24
N SER A 564 9.11 21.54 6.79
CA SER A 564 9.34 21.20 5.38
C SER A 564 9.52 19.69 5.18
N PRO A 565 8.87 19.07 4.17
CA PRO A 565 8.99 17.63 3.91
C PRO A 565 10.35 17.27 3.29
N LEU A 566 10.81 16.05 3.57
CA LEU A 566 11.97 15.40 2.96
C LEU A 566 11.58 14.04 2.37
N PRO A 567 12.40 13.44 1.48
CA PRO A 567 12.16 12.10 0.95
C PRO A 567 12.02 11.06 2.06
N LEU A 568 11.36 9.95 1.73
CA LEU A 568 11.12 8.84 2.64
C LEU A 568 10.42 9.27 3.94
N ASP A 569 9.41 10.15 3.90
CA ASP A 569 8.62 10.63 5.06
C ASP A 569 9.43 11.27 6.21
N ALA A 570 10.63 11.78 5.92
CA ALA A 570 11.33 12.66 6.86
C ALA A 570 10.78 14.09 6.76
N SER A 571 11.11 14.92 7.75
CA SER A 571 10.79 16.35 7.73
C SER A 571 11.89 17.14 8.43
N VAL A 572 12.00 18.40 8.06
CA VAL A 572 12.77 19.41 8.78
C VAL A 572 11.77 20.22 9.61
N LEU A 573 11.95 20.22 10.92
CA LEU A 573 11.28 21.14 11.83
C LEU A 573 12.22 22.31 12.08
N HIS A 574 11.81 23.50 11.66
CA HIS A 574 12.58 24.72 11.84
C HIS A 574 12.11 25.41 13.12
N ALA A 575 13.03 25.64 14.06
CA ALA A 575 12.76 26.32 15.32
C ALA A 575 13.69 27.52 15.55
N ARG A 576 13.23 28.46 16.40
CA ARG A 576 13.98 29.64 16.84
C ARG A 576 13.82 29.84 18.35
N LYS A 577 14.67 30.68 18.95
CA LYS A 577 14.44 31.16 20.32
C LYS A 577 13.10 31.87 20.42
N ALA A 578 12.33 31.54 21.46
CA ALA A 578 11.10 32.24 21.76
C ALA A 578 11.44 33.72 22.04
N VAL A 579 10.73 34.63 21.36
CA VAL A 579 10.86 36.07 21.64
C VAL A 579 10.25 36.33 23.02
N ALA A 580 11.06 36.81 23.97
CA ALA A 580 10.54 37.22 25.27
C ALA A 580 9.51 38.33 25.07
N LEU A 581 8.23 38.03 25.30
CA LEU A 581 7.20 39.06 25.40
C LEU A 581 7.58 39.95 26.58
N ARG A 582 7.91 41.23 26.32
CA ARG A 582 8.08 42.22 27.39
C ARG A 582 6.80 42.23 28.24
N PRO A 583 6.89 42.07 29.57
CA PRO A 583 5.71 42.22 30.42
C PRO A 583 5.16 43.63 30.23
N VAL A 584 3.88 43.72 29.85
CA VAL A 584 3.15 44.99 29.78
C VAL A 584 3.16 45.59 31.19
N PRO A 585 3.67 46.83 31.39
CA PRO A 585 3.63 47.44 32.71
C PRO A 585 2.18 47.59 33.14
N ARG A 586 1.82 46.99 34.28
CA ARG A 586 0.52 47.24 34.90
C ARG A 586 0.38 48.74 35.16
N PRO A 587 -0.75 49.37 34.81
CA PRO A 587 -0.98 50.75 35.19
C PRO A 587 -0.90 50.87 36.72
N ALA A 588 -0.13 51.85 37.18
CA ALA A 588 0.01 52.20 38.60
C ALA A 588 -1.37 52.62 39.17
N PRO A 589 -1.61 52.40 40.48
CA PRO A 589 -2.93 52.47 41.11
C PRO A 589 -3.61 53.84 41.01
#